data_AF-A0A8T7K979-F1
#
_entry.id   AF-A0A8T7K979-F1
#
_cell.length_a   1.000
_cell.length_b   1.000
_cell.length_c   1.000
_cell.angle_alpha   90.00
_cell.angle_beta   90.00
_cell.angle_gamma   90.00
#
_symmetry.space_group_name_H-M   'P 1'
#
loop_
_entity.id
_entity.type
_entity.pdbx_description
1 polymer ?
#
loop_
_entity_poly.entity_id
_entity_poly.type
_entity_poly.pdbx_seq_one_letter_code
_entity_poly.pdbx_strand_id
1 'polypeptide(L)'
;MPAELTQQPGTLGSEHEPVVVSGELRCALTGVAVRPDEAYWAPPLITTGQLVATVYKTLTTAPGALGQVLFGELPNVPYAPAAREQLAARRSAEQLKLLALLVLVAALLVLPVIMIMT
;
A
#
# COMPACT_ATOMS: atom_id res chain seq x y z
N MET A 1 -21.88 36.54 -47.61
CA MET A 1 -20.94 35.75 -48.43
C MET A 1 -19.63 35.62 -47.64
N PRO A 2 -18.98 34.45 -47.61
CA PRO A 2 -18.68 33.70 -46.37
C PRO A 2 -17.19 33.35 -46.16
N ALA A 3 -16.84 32.82 -44.98
CA ALA A 3 -15.85 31.74 -44.80
C ALA A 3 -15.99 31.08 -43.40
N GLU A 4 -16.40 29.80 -43.41
CA GLU A 4 -16.29 28.80 -42.33
C GLU A 4 -14.85 28.24 -42.22
N LEU A 5 -14.64 27.33 -41.24
CA LEU A 5 -13.45 26.53 -40.87
C LEU A 5 -12.60 27.17 -39.74
N THR A 6 -12.45 26.62 -38.53
CA THR A 6 -12.35 25.19 -38.16
C THR A 6 -12.76 24.97 -36.71
N GLN A 7 -13.68 24.03 -36.50
CA GLN A 7 -13.95 23.38 -35.24
C GLN A 7 -12.81 22.40 -34.95
N GLN A 8 -12.12 22.53 -33.82
CA GLN A 8 -11.24 21.48 -33.31
C GLN A 8 -11.57 21.18 -31.84
N PRO A 9 -12.10 19.97 -31.55
CA PRO A 9 -12.48 19.56 -30.21
C PRO A 9 -11.21 19.11 -29.46
N GLY A 10 -10.92 19.75 -28.34
CA GLY A 10 -9.80 19.41 -27.46
C GLY A 10 -10.30 18.95 -26.10
N THR A 11 -10.80 17.72 -26.08
CA THR A 11 -10.87 16.73 -24.99
C THR A 11 -10.56 17.15 -23.54
N LEU A 12 -11.53 16.83 -22.69
CA LEU A 12 -11.47 16.59 -21.25
C LEU A 12 -10.08 16.18 -20.71
N GLY A 13 -9.67 16.87 -19.64
CA GLY A 13 -9.03 16.32 -18.45
C GLY A 13 -7.84 15.39 -18.69
N SER A 14 -6.64 15.95 -18.55
CA SER A 14 -5.38 15.29 -18.20
C SER A 14 -5.45 13.77 -17.98
N GLU A 15 -5.42 13.01 -19.08
CA GLU A 15 -4.89 11.65 -19.06
C GLU A 15 -3.43 11.76 -18.65
N HIS A 16 -3.11 11.34 -17.43
CA HIS A 16 -1.78 10.85 -17.10
C HIS A 16 -1.55 9.63 -18.00
N GLU A 17 -1.03 9.88 -19.20
CA GLU A 17 -0.50 8.84 -20.07
C GLU A 17 0.54 8.08 -19.23
N PRO A 18 0.32 6.79 -18.91
CA PRO A 18 1.26 6.05 -18.11
C PRO A 18 2.54 5.95 -18.94
N VAL A 19 3.65 6.46 -18.41
CA VAL A 19 4.97 6.21 -18.98
C VAL A 19 5.18 4.68 -18.95
N VAL A 20 4.89 4.03 -20.07
CA VAL A 20 5.14 2.60 -20.28
C VAL A 20 6.65 2.45 -20.42
N VAL A 21 7.32 2.32 -19.28
CA VAL A 21 8.70 1.84 -19.25
C VAL A 21 8.65 0.39 -19.71
N SER A 22 9.28 0.09 -20.84
CA SER A 22 9.44 -1.24 -21.44
C SER A 22 10.11 -2.23 -20.48
N GLY A 23 9.31 -2.75 -19.55
CA GLY A 23 9.62 -3.84 -18.64
C GLY A 23 8.30 -4.54 -18.36
N GLU A 24 8.27 -5.87 -18.46
CA GLU A 24 7.09 -6.66 -18.15
C GLU A 24 6.58 -6.30 -16.74
N LEU A 25 5.37 -5.76 -16.64
CA LEU A 25 4.71 -5.55 -15.36
C LEU A 25 4.47 -6.92 -14.71
N ARG A 26 4.84 -7.05 -13.44
CA ARG A 26 4.69 -8.30 -12.68
C ARG A 26 3.83 -8.07 -11.47
N CYS A 27 2.92 -9.01 -11.22
CA CYS A 27 2.07 -9.01 -10.04
C CYS A 27 2.93 -8.98 -8.77
N ALA A 28 2.73 -7.97 -7.93
CA ALA A 28 3.48 -7.81 -6.68
C ALA A 28 3.24 -8.96 -5.67
N LEU A 29 2.15 -9.73 -5.83
CA LEU A 29 1.86 -10.89 -4.96
C LEU A 29 2.41 -12.21 -5.51
N THR A 30 2.27 -12.46 -6.82
CA THR A 30 2.52 -13.77 -7.42
C THR A 30 3.70 -13.80 -8.39
N GLY A 31 4.24 -12.65 -8.79
CA GLY A 31 5.33 -12.52 -9.76
C GLY A 31 4.95 -12.80 -11.22
N VAL A 32 3.69 -13.18 -11.49
CA VAL A 32 3.17 -13.44 -12.83
C VAL A 32 3.16 -12.15 -13.65
N ALA A 33 3.46 -12.25 -14.95
CA ALA A 33 3.36 -11.12 -15.87
C ALA A 33 1.89 -10.63 -15.99
N VAL A 34 1.68 -9.33 -15.92
CA VAL A 34 0.36 -8.69 -15.98
C VAL A 34 0.42 -7.61 -17.05
N ARG A 35 -0.59 -7.54 -17.90
CA ARG A 35 -0.68 -6.46 -18.89
C ARG A 35 -1.08 -5.15 -18.19
N PRO A 36 -0.54 -3.99 -18.61
CA PRO A 36 -0.82 -2.71 -17.95
C PRO A 36 -2.32 -2.37 -17.90
N ASP A 37 -3.07 -2.72 -18.95
CA ASP A 37 -4.51 -2.49 -19.08
C ASP A 37 -5.36 -3.39 -18.17
N GLU A 38 -4.83 -4.55 -17.78
CA GLU A 38 -5.51 -5.53 -16.93
C GLU A 38 -5.05 -5.46 -15.46
N ALA A 39 -4.05 -4.63 -15.15
CA ALA A 39 -3.45 -4.56 -13.83
C ALA A 39 -4.42 -3.93 -12.80
N TYR A 40 -4.61 -4.64 -11.69
CA TYR A 40 -5.29 -4.09 -10.52
C TYR A 40 -4.27 -3.32 -9.67
N TRP A 41 -4.39 -1.99 -9.66
CA TRP A 41 -3.50 -1.11 -8.90
C TRP A 41 -4.02 -0.93 -7.48
N ALA A 42 -3.23 -1.37 -6.50
CA ALA A 42 -3.59 -1.23 -5.09
C ALA A 42 -2.34 -1.04 -4.22
N PRO A 43 -2.50 -0.59 -2.97
CA PRO A 43 -1.37 -0.44 -2.05
C PRO A 43 -0.66 -1.78 -1.84
N PRO A 44 0.67 -1.78 -1.66
CA PRO A 44 1.43 -3.00 -1.46
C PRO A 44 1.02 -3.71 -0.16
N LEU A 45 1.15 -5.03 -0.14
CA LEU A 45 0.94 -5.82 1.06
C LEU A 45 2.15 -5.65 2.00
N ILE A 46 1.98 -4.88 3.07
CA ILE A 46 2.96 -4.78 4.16
C ILE A 46 2.62 -5.85 5.20
N THR A 47 3.57 -6.72 5.52
CA THR A 47 3.40 -7.70 6.60
C THR A 47 3.64 -7.06 7.97
N THR A 48 3.08 -7.66 9.02
CA THR A 48 3.27 -7.20 10.40
C THR A 48 4.76 -7.16 10.76
N GLY A 49 5.52 -8.18 10.36
CA GLY A 49 6.97 -8.25 10.59
C GLY A 49 7.74 -7.15 9.85
N GLN A 50 7.37 -6.85 8.61
CA GLN A 50 7.95 -5.73 7.85
C GLN A 50 7.64 -4.38 8.51
N LEU A 51 6.40 -4.19 8.97
CA LEU A 51 6.03 -2.96 9.67
C LEU A 51 6.86 -2.78 10.94
N VAL A 52 6.92 -3.79 11.82
CA VAL A 52 7.68 -3.74 13.07
C VAL A 52 9.17 -3.50 12.80
N ALA A 53 9.76 -4.23 11.85
CA ALA A 53 11.17 -4.06 11.49
C ALA A 53 11.46 -2.65 10.95
N THR A 54 10.55 -2.10 10.14
CA THR A 54 10.70 -0.75 9.59
C THR A 54 10.56 0.30 10.67
N VAL A 55 9.56 0.19 11.55
CA VAL A 55 9.37 1.09 12.69
C VAL A 55 10.58 1.07 13.61
N TYR A 56 11.07 -0.12 13.98
CA TYR A 56 12.25 -0.26 14.84
C TYR A 56 13.50 0.33 14.19
N LYS A 57 13.73 0.05 12.91
CA LYS A 57 14.85 0.61 12.16
C LYS A 57 14.76 2.13 12.07
N THR A 58 13.59 2.68 11.71
CA THR A 58 13.39 4.13 11.60
C THR A 58 13.54 4.82 12.95
N LEU A 59 13.03 4.23 14.04
CA LEU A 59 13.20 4.78 15.39
C LEU A 59 14.68 4.89 15.78
N THR A 60 15.52 3.93 15.37
CA THR A 60 16.94 3.90 15.72
C THR A 60 17.83 4.70 14.77
N THR A 61 17.49 4.79 13.48
CA THR A 61 18.34 5.47 12.47
C THR A 61 17.84 6.86 12.07
N ALA A 62 16.53 7.12 12.13
CA ALA A 62 15.92 8.36 11.63
C ALA A 62 14.57 8.65 12.34
N PRO A 63 14.56 8.92 13.65
CA PRO A 63 13.33 9.02 14.44
C PRO A 63 12.38 10.13 13.94
N GLY A 64 12.93 11.22 13.36
CA GLY A 64 12.12 12.29 12.77
C GLY A 64 11.29 11.87 11.55
N ALA A 65 11.60 10.72 10.93
CA ALA A 65 10.87 10.19 9.78
C ALA A 65 9.75 9.19 10.17
N LEU A 66 9.56 8.89 11.46
CA LEU A 66 8.55 7.92 11.92
C LEU A 66 7.13 8.26 11.49
N GLY A 67 6.75 9.54 11.55
CA GLY A 67 5.44 9.99 11.11
C GLY A 67 5.19 9.66 9.64
N GLN A 68 6.19 9.89 8.78
CA GLN A 68 6.10 9.56 7.36
C GLN A 68 6.03 8.05 7.12
N VAL A 69 6.72 7.23 7.91
CA VAL A 69 6.67 5.77 7.79
C VAL A 69 5.33 5.19 8.21
N LEU A 70 4.68 5.77 9.23
CA LEU A 70 3.42 5.27 9.78
C LEU A 70 2.19 5.80 9.05
N PHE A 71 2.24 7.05 8.57
CA PHE A 71 1.09 7.76 8.01
C PHE A 71 1.28 8.19 6.56
N GLY A 72 2.45 7.96 5.97
CA GLY A 72 2.70 8.25 4.56
C GLY A 72 1.91 7.34 3.64
N GLU A 73 1.48 7.88 2.50
CA GLU A 73 0.87 7.09 1.44
C GLU A 73 1.92 6.24 0.72
N LEU A 74 1.56 5.00 0.42
CA LEU A 74 2.41 4.10 -0.35
C LEU A 74 2.01 4.12 -1.83
N PRO A 75 3.00 4.09 -2.75
CA PRO A 75 2.71 4.00 -4.17
C PRO A 75 1.99 2.68 -4.49
N ASN A 76 0.95 2.75 -5.31
CA ASN A 76 0.23 1.57 -5.75
C ASN A 76 1.11 0.66 -6.61
N VAL A 77 0.96 -0.64 -6.43
CA VAL A 77 1.69 -1.67 -7.18
C VAL A 77 0.71 -2.53 -7.99
N PRO A 78 1.16 -3.10 -9.12
CA PRO A 78 0.29 -3.88 -9.99
C PRO A 78 0.04 -5.27 -9.40
N TYR A 79 -1.22 -5.69 -9.40
CA TYR A 79 -1.67 -7.05 -9.07
C TYR A 79 -2.42 -7.67 -10.24
N ALA A 80 -2.31 -8.99 -10.39
CA ALA A 80 -3.15 -9.73 -11.31
C ALA A 80 -4.61 -9.72 -10.83
N PRO A 81 -5.63 -9.63 -11.72
CA PRO A 81 -7.04 -9.65 -11.32
C PRO A 81 -7.44 -10.87 -10.49
N ALA A 82 -6.90 -12.04 -10.84
CA ALA A 82 -7.14 -13.29 -10.11
C ALA A 82 -6.55 -13.30 -8.68
N ALA A 83 -5.62 -12.39 -8.37
CA ALA A 83 -4.97 -12.30 -7.06
C ALA A 83 -5.74 -11.43 -6.05
N ARG A 84 -6.86 -10.81 -6.43
CA ARG A 84 -7.64 -9.89 -5.57
C ARG A 84 -8.12 -10.56 -4.28
N GLU A 85 -8.75 -11.73 -4.39
CA GLU A 85 -9.23 -12.50 -3.23
C GLU A 85 -8.07 -12.93 -2.32
N GLN A 86 -6.96 -13.39 -2.93
CA GLN A 86 -5.76 -13.77 -2.17
C GLN A 86 -5.14 -12.58 -1.44
N LEU A 87 -5.15 -11.40 -2.06
CA LEU A 87 -4.65 -10.17 -1.46
C LEU A 87 -5.53 -9.75 -0.27
N ALA A 88 -6.86 -9.80 -0.41
CA ALA A 88 -7.79 -9.50 0.67
C ALA A 88 -7.60 -10.45 1.86
N ALA A 89 -7.51 -11.76 1.61
CA ALA A 89 -7.28 -12.77 2.64
C ALA A 89 -5.92 -12.61 3.35
N ARG A 90 -4.86 -12.26 2.62
CA ARG A 90 -3.55 -11.99 3.24
C ARG A 90 -3.55 -10.69 4.04
N ARG A 91 -4.24 -9.65 3.58
CA ARG A 91 -4.39 -8.39 4.33
C ARG A 91 -5.11 -8.61 5.65
N SER A 92 -6.23 -9.33 5.66
CA SER A 92 -6.96 -9.61 6.91
C SER A 92 -6.13 -10.45 7.88
N ALA A 93 -5.37 -11.42 7.37
CA ALA A 93 -4.45 -12.21 8.20
C ALA A 93 -3.32 -11.35 8.81
N GLU A 94 -2.70 -10.47 8.04
CA GLU A 94 -1.68 -9.55 8.56
C GLU A 94 -2.27 -8.52 9.52
N GLN A 95 -3.49 -8.02 9.27
CA GLN A 95 -4.19 -7.13 10.20
C GLN A 95 -4.49 -7.81 11.53
N LEU A 96 -4.94 -9.08 11.51
CA LEU A 96 -5.20 -9.84 12.73
C LEU A 96 -3.90 -10.06 13.53
N LYS A 97 -2.78 -10.35 12.86
CA LYS A 97 -1.47 -10.46 13.51
C LYS A 97 -1.06 -9.15 14.17
N LEU A 98 -1.24 -8.03 13.48
CA LEU A 98 -0.95 -6.70 14.02
C LEU A 98 -1.82 -6.38 15.24
N LEU A 99 -3.12 -6.69 15.17
CA LEU A 99 -4.03 -6.51 16.29
C LEU A 99 -3.64 -7.39 17.48
N ALA A 100 -3.33 -8.67 17.26
CA ALA A 100 -2.87 -9.58 18.31
C ALA A 100 -1.57 -9.08 18.97
N LEU A 101 -0.63 -8.57 18.18
CA LEU A 101 0.60 -7.96 18.68
C LEU A 101 0.31 -6.74 19.56
N LEU A 102 -0.60 -5.85 19.12
CA LEU A 102 -0.98 -4.66 19.91
C LEU A 102 -1.65 -5.05 21.23
N VAL A 103 -2.54 -6.05 21.22
CA VAL A 103 -3.18 -6.57 22.44
C VAL A 103 -2.14 -7.15 23.39
N LEU A 104 -1.17 -7.91 22.89
CA LEU A 104 -0.07 -8.45 23.69
C LEU A 104 0.75 -7.33 24.34
N VAL A 105 1.13 -6.30 23.57
CA VAL A 105 1.88 -5.14 24.10
C VAL A 105 1.07 -4.40 25.15
N ALA A 106 -0.22 -4.14 24.90
CA ALA A 106 -1.10 -3.48 25.85
C ALA A 106 -1.25 -4.30 27.15
N ALA A 107 -1.44 -5.61 27.05
CA ALA A 107 -1.50 -6.50 28.19
C ALA A 107 -0.21 -6.44 29.02
N LEU A 108 0.96 -6.51 28.37
CA LEU A 108 2.26 -6.41 29.05
C LEU A 108 2.46 -5.08 29.79
N LEU A 109 1.87 -3.98 29.31
CA LEU A 109 1.95 -2.68 29.97
C LEU A 109 0.92 -2.51 31.09
N VAL A 110 -0.30 -3.03 30.91
CA VAL A 110 -1.42 -2.80 31.83
C VAL A 110 -1.44 -3.79 33.01
N LEU A 111 -1.17 -5.08 32.78
CA LEU A 111 -1.18 -6.10 33.84
C LEU A 111 -0.25 -5.76 35.03
N PRO A 112 1.02 -5.36 34.84
CA PRO A 112 1.89 -5.07 35.99
C PRO A 112 1.40 -3.86 36.79
N VAL A 113 0.83 -2.85 36.14
CA VAL A 113 0.26 -1.68 36.82
C VAL A 113 -0.91 -2.09 37.71
N ILE A 114 -1.80 -2.94 37.19
CA ILE A 114 -2.91 -3.48 37.99
C ILE A 114 -2.37 -4.28 39.17
N MET A 115 -1.41 -5.19 38.94
CA MET A 115 -0.83 -6.03 39.99
C MET A 115 -0.12 -5.24 41.09
N ILE A 116 0.48 -4.09 40.78
CA ILE A 116 1.12 -3.22 41.78
C ILE A 116 0.08 -2.41 42.57
N MET A 117 -1.04 -2.07 41.94
CA MET A 117 -2.10 -1.24 42.55
C MET A 117 -3.06 -2.05 43.43
N THR A 118 -3.21 -3.34 43.16
CA THR A 118 -4.01 -4.30 43.96
C THR A 118 -3.18 -4.99 45.03
#